data_AF-A0AAZ3P9I4-F1
#
_entry.id   AF-A0AAZ3P9I4-F1
#
_cell.length_a   1.000
_cell.length_b   1.000
_cell.length_c   1.000
_cell.angle_alpha   90.00
_cell.angle_beta   90.00
_cell.angle_gamma   90.00
#
_symmetry.space_group_name_H-M   'P 1'
#
loop_
_entity.id
_entity.type
_entity.pdbx_description
1 polymer ?
#
loop_
_entity_poly.entity_id
_entity_poly.type
_entity_poly.pdbx_seq_one_letter_code
_entity_poly.pdbx_strand_id
1 'polypeptide(L)'
;MKSKDNRIKLMNEVLNGIKVLKLYAWELAFKDKVSAIRESELRVLKKAAYLGAISTFTWVCAPFLVALSTFTVYVMIDERNVLDAQKAFVSLALFNILRFPLNMLPMVISSMVQASVSMKRLCVFLSHEELQEDSVERMAVAGCSDSISIEDGVFSWCRNDAPTLKRLSVCIPDGSLVAVVGHVGSGKSSLLSALLGEMEKLEGSVSVKGSVAYVPQQAWIQNATLKDNIVFGQERKESWYHRVVEACALLPDLEILPAGDGTEIGEKTRVLVTHGLSFLPQADLILVMVEGEITERGSYLELMARDGAFAEFLRTYANKEQEDDESDSAPKRGLENGLPAAVIGQNHSSTSAVRTEGEVLGKKAKNAEVGRITEADKANTG
;
A
#
# COMPACT_ATOMS: atom_id res chain seq x y z
N MET A 1 19.35 2.27 -15.20
CA MET A 1 18.79 1.37 -14.17
C MET A 1 18.89 2.00 -12.80
N LYS A 2 20.00 1.94 -12.04
CA LYS A 2 20.09 2.42 -10.63
C LYS A 2 19.27 3.68 -10.25
N SER A 3 19.35 4.80 -10.98
CA SER A 3 18.53 6.00 -10.69
C SER A 3 17.02 5.80 -10.90
N LYS A 4 16.61 5.03 -11.92
CA LYS A 4 15.21 4.63 -12.15
C LYS A 4 14.71 3.74 -11.02
N ASP A 5 15.53 2.78 -10.59
CA ASP A 5 15.18 1.82 -9.53
C ASP A 5 14.99 2.56 -8.19
N ASN A 6 15.92 3.47 -7.84
CA ASN A 6 15.77 4.37 -6.69
C ASN A 6 14.53 5.26 -6.78
N ARG A 7 14.19 5.78 -7.97
CA ARG A 7 12.98 6.60 -8.17
C ARG A 7 11.70 5.79 -7.96
N ILE A 8 11.66 4.54 -8.44
CA ILE A 8 10.50 3.65 -8.25
C ILE A 8 10.37 3.27 -6.78
N LYS A 9 11.46 2.92 -6.10
CA LYS A 9 11.46 2.63 -4.66
C LYS A 9 10.89 3.80 -3.85
N LEU A 10 11.42 5.01 -4.05
CA LEU A 10 10.94 6.22 -3.35
C LEU A 10 9.47 6.53 -3.69
N MET A 11 9.02 6.26 -4.92
CA MET A 11 7.62 6.45 -5.30
C MET A 11 6.69 5.48 -4.56
N ASN A 12 7.08 4.20 -4.41
CA ASN A 12 6.31 3.23 -3.62
C ASN A 12 6.27 3.60 -2.13
N GLU A 13 7.38 4.10 -1.56
CA GLU A 13 7.41 4.64 -0.19
C GLU A 13 6.45 5.83 -0.02
N VAL A 14 6.38 6.74 -1.00
CA VAL A 14 5.46 7.89 -1.02
C VAL A 14 3.99 7.45 -1.14
N LEU A 15 3.68 6.49 -2.01
CA LEU A 15 2.32 6.00 -2.23
C LEU A 15 1.79 5.25 -1.00
N ASN A 16 2.56 4.32 -0.45
CA ASN A 16 2.19 3.57 0.75
C ASN A 16 2.05 4.50 1.98
N GLY A 17 2.85 5.57 2.03
CA GLY A 17 2.83 6.57 3.11
C GLY A 17 1.93 7.79 2.87
N ILE A 18 1.11 7.83 1.80
CA ILE A 18 0.55 9.10 1.29
C ILE A 18 -0.29 9.87 2.33
N LYS A 19 -1.06 9.16 3.16
CA LYS A 19 -1.85 9.77 4.25
C LYS A 19 -0.97 10.49 5.28
N VAL A 20 0.18 9.90 5.63
CA VAL A 20 1.14 10.51 6.58
C VAL A 20 1.81 11.73 5.96
N LEU A 21 2.19 11.65 4.68
CA LEU A 21 2.78 12.79 3.96
C LEU A 21 1.80 13.97 3.84
N LYS A 22 0.51 13.68 3.59
CA LYS A 22 -0.59 14.66 3.57
C LYS A 22 -0.78 15.32 4.94
N LEU A 23 -0.88 14.53 6.02
CA LEU A 23 -1.06 15.03 7.40
C LEU A 23 0.05 15.99 7.86
N TYR A 24 1.31 15.76 7.43
CA TYR A 24 2.44 16.64 7.75
C TYR A 24 2.77 17.67 6.66
N ALA A 25 1.97 17.77 5.59
CA ALA A 25 2.19 18.64 4.43
C ALA A 25 3.59 18.49 3.77
N TRP A 26 4.19 17.29 3.81
CA TRP A 26 5.55 17.02 3.32
C TRP A 26 5.66 16.78 1.81
N GLU A 27 4.56 16.94 1.07
CA GLU A 27 4.44 16.66 -0.35
C GLU A 27 5.48 17.40 -1.21
N LEU A 28 5.71 18.69 -0.92
CA LEU A 28 6.68 19.52 -1.64
C LEU A 28 8.12 19.00 -1.45
N ALA A 29 8.50 18.66 -0.22
CA ALA A 29 9.83 18.13 0.08
C ALA A 29 10.07 16.77 -0.60
N PHE A 30 9.07 15.88 -0.64
CA PHE A 30 9.17 14.61 -1.36
C PHE A 30 9.16 14.79 -2.89
N LYS A 31 8.38 15.75 -3.43
CA LYS A 31 8.38 16.12 -4.85
C LYS A 31 9.77 16.59 -5.29
N ASP A 32 10.44 17.42 -4.51
CA ASP A 32 11.79 17.92 -4.83
C ASP A 32 12.83 16.78 -4.77
N LYS A 33 12.71 15.88 -3.77
CA LYS A 33 13.56 14.68 -3.66
C LYS A 33 13.40 13.75 -4.88
N VAL A 34 12.17 13.52 -5.36
CA VAL A 34 11.90 12.76 -6.58
C VAL A 34 12.44 13.48 -7.83
N SER A 35 12.29 14.80 -7.90
CA SER A 35 12.75 15.64 -9.01
C SER A 35 14.28 15.62 -9.13
N ALA A 36 15.02 15.70 -8.03
CA ALA A 36 16.48 15.59 -8.01
C ALA A 36 16.97 14.22 -8.56
N ILE A 37 16.29 13.12 -8.20
CA ILE A 37 16.59 11.80 -8.79
C ILE A 37 16.28 11.80 -10.29
N ARG A 38 15.14 12.40 -10.70
CA ARG A 38 14.72 12.49 -12.11
C ARG A 38 15.69 13.30 -12.97
N GLU A 39 16.27 14.39 -12.48
CA GLU A 39 17.30 15.12 -13.21
C GLU A 39 18.56 14.28 -13.45
N SER A 40 18.97 13.47 -12.48
CA SER A 40 20.10 12.55 -12.63
C SER A 40 19.82 11.49 -13.70
N GLU A 41 18.58 10.98 -13.76
CA GLU A 41 18.09 10.05 -14.78
C GLU A 41 18.10 10.72 -16.17
N LEU A 42 17.58 11.95 -16.28
CA LEU A 42 17.52 12.73 -17.52
C LEU A 42 18.91 13.08 -18.07
N ARG A 43 19.89 13.40 -17.21
CA ARG A 43 21.28 13.64 -17.62
C ARG A 43 21.91 12.41 -18.29
N VAL A 44 21.62 11.20 -17.80
CA VAL A 44 22.07 9.95 -18.42
C VAL A 44 21.32 9.67 -19.72
N LEU A 45 19.99 9.86 -19.74
CA LEU A 45 19.18 9.69 -20.95
C LEU A 45 19.60 10.65 -22.07
N LYS A 46 19.95 11.90 -21.75
CA LYS A 46 20.46 12.88 -22.74
C LYS A 46 21.79 12.43 -23.37
N LYS A 47 22.72 11.89 -22.58
CA LYS A 47 23.96 11.28 -23.09
C LYS A 47 23.67 10.07 -23.99
N ALA A 48 22.75 9.20 -23.58
CA ALA A 48 22.33 8.05 -24.39
C ALA A 48 21.67 8.48 -25.72
N ALA A 49 20.88 9.55 -25.72
CA ALA A 49 20.26 10.09 -26.93
C ALA A 49 21.31 10.64 -27.92
N TYR A 50 22.33 11.36 -27.46
CA TYR A 50 23.43 11.81 -28.32
C TYR A 50 24.24 10.63 -28.90
N LEU A 51 24.56 9.63 -28.09
CA LEU A 51 25.21 8.40 -28.55
C LEU A 51 24.35 7.65 -29.58
N GLY A 52 23.03 7.59 -29.35
CA GLY A 52 22.05 7.05 -30.30
C GLY A 52 22.08 7.80 -31.63
N ALA A 53 22.03 9.14 -31.61
CA ALA A 53 22.09 9.96 -32.83
C ALA A 53 23.40 9.76 -33.62
N ILE A 54 24.55 9.68 -32.95
CA ILE A 54 25.84 9.38 -33.59
C ILE A 54 25.85 7.97 -34.21
N SER A 55 25.28 6.99 -33.51
CA SER A 55 25.12 5.62 -34.02
C SER A 55 24.23 5.61 -35.27
N THR A 56 23.05 6.24 -35.22
CA THR A 56 22.13 6.37 -36.37
C THR A 56 22.79 7.09 -37.56
N PHE A 57 23.55 8.16 -37.33
CA PHE A 57 24.30 8.85 -38.39
C PHE A 57 25.30 7.92 -39.07
N THR A 58 26.14 7.24 -38.29
CA THR A 58 27.09 6.23 -38.80
C THR A 58 26.37 5.15 -39.60
N TRP A 59 25.21 4.66 -39.12
CA TRP A 59 24.40 3.67 -39.84
C TRP A 59 23.80 4.15 -41.17
N VAL A 60 23.56 5.46 -41.34
CA VAL A 60 23.07 6.04 -42.59
C VAL A 60 24.21 6.26 -43.58
N CYS A 61 25.38 6.71 -43.12
CA CYS A 61 26.52 7.00 -43.98
C CYS A 61 27.35 5.77 -44.37
N ALA A 62 27.40 4.72 -43.53
CA ALA A 62 28.19 3.51 -43.77
C ALA A 62 28.04 2.88 -45.19
N PRO A 63 26.83 2.62 -45.74
CA PRO A 63 26.71 2.01 -47.06
C PRO A 63 27.27 2.89 -48.19
N PHE A 64 27.14 4.22 -48.09
CA PHE A 64 27.73 5.15 -49.07
C PHE A 64 29.26 5.13 -49.01
N LEU A 65 29.83 5.13 -47.80
CA LEU A 65 31.28 5.06 -47.60
C LEU A 65 31.87 3.73 -48.10
N VAL A 66 31.22 2.60 -47.82
CA VAL A 66 31.64 1.26 -48.26
C VAL A 66 31.53 1.10 -49.78
N ALA A 67 30.44 1.58 -50.39
CA ALA A 67 30.29 1.58 -51.84
C ALA A 67 31.37 2.45 -52.51
N LEU A 68 31.57 3.68 -52.01
CA LEU A 68 32.59 4.61 -52.51
C LEU A 68 33.99 4.02 -52.40
N SER A 69 34.37 3.47 -51.24
CA SER A 69 35.71 2.88 -51.05
C SER A 69 35.91 1.66 -51.95
N THR A 70 34.91 0.78 -52.06
CA THR A 70 35.02 -0.43 -52.88
C THR A 70 35.16 -0.10 -54.37
N PHE A 71 34.33 0.80 -54.90
CA PHE A 71 34.42 1.20 -56.30
C PHE A 71 35.69 2.01 -56.61
N THR A 72 36.16 2.86 -55.67
CA THR A 72 37.43 3.57 -55.83
C THR A 72 38.60 2.60 -55.91
N VAL A 73 38.69 1.63 -54.98
CA VAL A 73 39.75 0.61 -54.99
C VAL A 73 39.67 -0.28 -56.23
N TYR A 74 38.46 -0.66 -56.67
CA TYR A 74 38.27 -1.46 -57.89
C TYR A 74 38.85 -0.79 -59.14
N VAL A 75 38.60 0.51 -59.32
CA VAL A 75 39.09 1.28 -60.47
C VAL A 75 40.59 1.63 -60.34
N MET A 76 41.11 1.86 -59.13
CA MET A 76 42.51 2.23 -58.93
C MET A 76 43.51 1.06 -58.95
N ILE A 77 43.06 -0.20 -58.84
CA ILE A 77 43.96 -1.38 -58.79
C ILE A 77 44.49 -1.81 -60.16
N ASP A 78 43.67 -1.75 -61.22
CA ASP A 78 44.04 -2.18 -62.57
C ASP A 78 43.25 -1.35 -63.59
N GLU A 79 43.94 -0.76 -64.56
CA GLU A 79 43.35 0.05 -65.65
C GLU A 79 42.35 -0.76 -66.51
N ARG A 80 42.39 -2.09 -66.43
CA ARG A 80 41.44 -3.00 -67.10
C ARG A 80 40.10 -3.12 -66.38
N ASN A 81 39.97 -2.62 -65.14
CA ASN A 81 38.76 -2.73 -64.33
C ASN A 81 37.69 -1.68 -64.71
N VAL A 82 36.95 -1.95 -65.79
CA VAL A 82 35.80 -1.12 -66.16
C VAL A 82 34.63 -1.34 -65.18
N LEU A 83 34.25 -0.28 -64.46
CA LEU A 83 33.06 -0.22 -63.61
C LEU A 83 31.81 0.01 -64.49
N ASP A 84 31.25 -1.08 -64.99
CA ASP A 84 29.99 -1.06 -65.74
C ASP A 84 28.76 -0.94 -64.79
N ALA A 85 27.67 -0.39 -65.32
CA ALA A 85 26.42 -0.19 -64.61
C ALA A 85 25.89 -1.48 -63.98
N GLN A 86 25.98 -2.62 -64.68
CA GLN A 86 25.56 -3.92 -64.14
C GLN A 86 26.33 -4.28 -62.86
N LYS A 87 27.66 -4.11 -62.85
CA LYS A 87 28.49 -4.39 -61.67
C LYS A 87 28.14 -3.44 -60.53
N ALA A 88 28.00 -2.14 -60.82
CA ALA A 88 27.70 -1.12 -59.81
C ALA A 88 26.33 -1.36 -59.13
N PHE A 89 25.27 -1.59 -59.91
CA PHE A 89 23.92 -1.82 -59.36
C PHE A 89 23.81 -3.15 -58.59
N VAL A 90 24.41 -4.24 -59.08
CA VAL A 90 24.42 -5.53 -58.37
C VAL A 90 25.19 -5.44 -57.06
N SER A 91 26.37 -4.80 -57.05
CA SER A 91 27.14 -4.60 -55.81
C SER A 91 26.39 -3.73 -54.80
N LEU A 92 25.73 -2.64 -55.24
CA LEU A 92 24.94 -1.77 -54.36
C LEU A 92 23.74 -2.51 -53.75
N ALA A 93 23.07 -3.38 -54.51
CA ALA A 93 22.00 -4.23 -54.01
C ALA A 93 22.50 -5.20 -52.92
N LEU A 94 23.65 -5.85 -53.14
CA LEU A 94 24.27 -6.74 -52.16
C LEU A 94 24.67 -6.02 -50.87
N PHE A 95 25.24 -4.81 -50.95
CA PHE A 95 25.55 -3.99 -49.77
C PHE A 95 24.29 -3.63 -48.97
N ASN A 96 23.19 -3.31 -49.64
CA ASN A 96 21.91 -3.01 -48.98
C ASN A 96 21.31 -4.23 -48.27
N ILE A 97 21.43 -5.43 -48.83
CA ILE A 97 21.00 -6.68 -48.18
C ILE A 97 21.85 -6.96 -46.93
N LEU A 98 23.18 -6.80 -47.03
CA LEU A 98 24.11 -7.08 -45.92
C LEU A 98 23.94 -6.12 -44.71
N ARG A 99 23.34 -4.94 -44.92
CA ARG A 99 23.07 -3.95 -43.86
C ARG A 99 22.20 -4.52 -42.74
N PHE A 100 21.13 -5.26 -43.06
CA PHE A 100 20.19 -5.73 -42.04
C PHE A 100 20.83 -6.72 -41.03
N PRO A 101 21.54 -7.78 -41.45
CA PRO A 101 22.28 -8.64 -40.52
C PRO A 101 23.31 -7.91 -39.66
N LEU A 102 24.07 -6.97 -40.25
CA LEU A 102 25.08 -6.19 -39.52
C LEU A 102 24.44 -5.26 -38.47
N ASN A 103 23.28 -4.67 -38.76
CA ASN A 103 22.52 -3.87 -37.80
C ASN A 103 21.94 -4.73 -36.66
N MET A 104 21.48 -5.95 -36.96
CA MET A 104 20.89 -6.84 -35.95
C MET A 104 21.92 -7.42 -34.98
N LEU A 105 23.14 -7.72 -35.44
CA LEU A 105 24.14 -8.44 -34.64
C LEU A 105 24.44 -7.76 -33.27
N PRO A 106 24.68 -6.43 -33.16
CA PRO A 106 24.86 -5.77 -31.86
C PRO A 106 23.61 -5.79 -30.98
N MET A 107 22.41 -5.73 -31.57
CA MET A 107 21.15 -5.79 -30.82
C MET A 107 20.92 -7.18 -30.24
N VAL A 108 21.24 -8.24 -30.99
CA VAL A 108 21.19 -9.63 -30.51
C VAL A 108 22.19 -9.83 -29.38
N ILE A 109 23.44 -9.37 -29.53
CA ILE A 109 24.46 -9.46 -28.45
C ILE A 109 23.99 -8.75 -27.18
N SER A 110 23.46 -7.53 -27.29
CA SER A 110 22.93 -6.80 -26.12
C SER A 110 21.75 -7.53 -25.47
N SER A 111 20.85 -8.09 -26.28
CA SER A 111 19.69 -8.87 -25.81
C SER A 111 20.12 -10.15 -25.11
N MET A 112 21.14 -10.86 -25.61
CA MET A 112 21.70 -12.05 -24.97
C MET A 112 22.35 -11.72 -23.61
N VAL A 113 23.04 -10.59 -23.49
CA VAL A 113 23.59 -10.12 -22.19
C VAL A 113 22.46 -9.80 -21.20
N GLN A 114 21.41 -9.10 -21.64
CA GLN A 114 20.25 -8.80 -20.79
C GLN A 114 19.49 -10.07 -20.38
N ALA A 115 19.32 -11.03 -21.30
CA ALA A 115 18.71 -12.32 -21.04
C ALA A 115 19.55 -13.15 -20.04
N SER A 116 20.88 -13.17 -20.18
CA SER A 116 21.78 -13.86 -19.25
C SER A 116 21.68 -13.30 -17.82
N VAL A 117 21.67 -11.98 -17.65
CA VAL A 117 21.48 -11.34 -16.33
C VAL A 117 20.08 -11.63 -15.76
N SER A 118 19.04 -11.61 -16.60
CA SER A 118 17.67 -11.90 -16.18
C SER A 118 17.51 -13.37 -15.78
N MET A 119 18.08 -14.29 -16.54
CA MET A 119 18.13 -15.72 -16.23
C MET A 119 18.86 -15.96 -14.91
N LYS A 120 20.03 -15.33 -14.68
CA LYS A 120 20.73 -15.44 -13.39
C LYS A 120 19.87 -15.00 -12.21
N ARG A 121 19.07 -13.94 -12.35
CA ARG A 121 18.12 -13.49 -11.31
C ARG A 121 16.99 -14.49 -11.08
N LEU A 122 16.44 -15.07 -12.14
CA LEU A 122 15.41 -16.12 -12.04
C LEU A 122 15.96 -17.39 -11.39
N CYS A 123 17.15 -17.86 -11.79
CA CYS A 123 17.80 -19.01 -11.16
C CYS A 123 18.03 -18.79 -9.67
N VAL A 124 18.55 -17.62 -9.26
CA VAL A 124 18.73 -17.29 -7.83
C VAL A 124 17.38 -17.26 -7.10
N PHE A 125 16.34 -16.65 -7.67
CA PHE A 125 15.00 -16.63 -7.06
C PHE A 125 14.41 -18.03 -6.89
N LEU A 126 14.43 -18.86 -7.95
CA LEU A 126 13.92 -20.23 -7.95
C LEU A 126 14.79 -21.22 -7.16
N SER A 127 15.97 -20.80 -6.69
CA SER A 127 16.84 -21.57 -5.80
C SER A 127 16.91 -20.99 -4.38
N HIS A 128 15.92 -20.19 -3.96
CA HIS A 128 15.77 -19.86 -2.54
C HIS A 128 15.34 -21.09 -1.76
N GLU A 129 15.63 -21.09 -0.46
CA GLU A 129 15.15 -22.11 0.46
C GLU A 129 13.62 -22.01 0.60
N GLU A 130 12.93 -23.13 0.43
CA GLU A 130 11.48 -23.25 0.68
C GLU A 130 11.23 -23.58 2.16
N LEU A 131 10.01 -23.30 2.64
CA LEU A 131 9.61 -23.66 4.01
C LEU A 131 9.62 -25.19 4.18
N GLN A 132 9.99 -25.64 5.38
CA GLN A 132 10.01 -27.06 5.75
C GLN A 132 8.59 -27.65 5.73
N GLU A 133 8.29 -28.52 4.77
CA GLU A 133 6.99 -29.23 4.70
C GLU A 133 6.71 -30.08 5.96
N ASP A 134 7.77 -30.55 6.63
CA ASP A 134 7.73 -31.34 7.87
C ASP A 134 7.78 -30.49 9.15
N SER A 135 7.68 -29.16 9.07
CA SER A 135 7.62 -28.30 10.26
C SER A 135 6.42 -28.63 11.16
N VAL A 136 5.24 -28.88 10.59
CA VAL A 136 4.01 -29.16 11.32
C VAL A 136 3.34 -30.43 10.80
N GLU A 137 3.21 -31.44 11.66
CA GLU A 137 2.50 -32.67 11.33
C GLU A 137 0.98 -32.40 11.29
N ARG A 138 0.38 -32.52 10.10
CA ARG A 138 -1.07 -32.32 9.88
C ARG A 138 -1.90 -33.61 10.04
N MET A 139 -1.27 -34.72 10.45
CA MET A 139 -1.93 -36.02 10.55
C MET A 139 -2.56 -36.22 11.93
N ALA A 140 -3.71 -36.90 11.97
CA ALA A 140 -4.29 -37.34 13.23
C ALA A 140 -3.44 -38.48 13.82
N VAL A 141 -2.66 -38.18 14.86
CA VAL A 141 -1.93 -39.19 15.63
C VAL A 141 -2.94 -40.18 16.22
N ALA A 142 -2.87 -41.44 15.77
CA ALA A 142 -3.84 -42.46 16.15
C ALA A 142 -3.77 -42.73 17.67
N GLY A 143 -4.81 -42.31 18.39
CA GLY A 143 -4.92 -42.45 19.85
C GLY A 143 -4.64 -41.17 20.66
N CYS A 144 -4.29 -40.05 20.03
CA CYS A 144 -4.17 -38.77 20.73
C CYS A 144 -5.51 -38.01 20.77
N SER A 145 -5.91 -37.54 21.97
CA SER A 145 -7.10 -36.71 22.18
C SER A 145 -6.93 -35.26 21.76
N ASP A 146 -5.69 -34.84 21.53
CA ASP A 146 -5.35 -33.42 21.51
C ASP A 146 -5.43 -32.86 20.09
N SER A 147 -5.88 -31.63 19.99
CA SER A 147 -6.04 -30.90 18.72
C SER A 147 -4.73 -30.28 18.25
N ILE A 148 -3.88 -29.87 19.20
CA ILE A 148 -2.56 -29.30 18.99
C ILE A 148 -1.63 -29.88 20.05
N SER A 149 -0.47 -30.39 19.64
CA SER A 149 0.65 -30.70 20.54
C SER A 149 1.93 -30.03 20.06
N ILE A 150 2.72 -29.55 21.02
CA ILE A 150 4.10 -29.10 20.82
C ILE A 150 4.93 -29.74 21.93
N GLU A 151 6.04 -30.40 21.58
CA GLU A 151 6.98 -30.97 22.55
C GLU A 151 8.37 -30.36 22.34
N ASP A 152 8.85 -29.62 23.35
CA ASP A 152 10.13 -28.90 23.41
C ASP A 152 10.47 -28.06 22.16
N GLY A 153 9.44 -27.52 21.50
CA GLY A 153 9.54 -26.78 20.24
C GLY A 153 10.41 -25.53 20.32
N VAL A 154 11.37 -25.42 19.41
CA VAL A 154 12.25 -24.24 19.23
C VAL A 154 12.09 -23.71 17.81
N PHE A 155 11.73 -22.43 17.68
CA PHE A 155 11.39 -21.82 16.38
C PHE A 155 12.13 -20.51 16.13
N SER A 156 12.51 -20.30 14.88
CA SER A 156 13.13 -19.06 14.38
C SER A 156 12.47 -18.59 13.09
N TRP A 157 12.64 -17.30 12.78
CA TRP A 157 12.28 -16.74 11.47
C TRP A 157 13.36 -17.02 10.40
N CYS A 158 14.60 -17.30 10.83
CA CYS A 158 15.74 -17.65 9.99
C CYS A 158 16.69 -18.60 10.74
N ARG A 159 17.21 -19.64 10.08
CA ARG A 159 18.13 -20.66 10.66
C ARG A 159 19.29 -20.10 11.48
N ASN A 160 19.86 -18.98 11.04
CA ASN A 160 21.05 -18.38 11.64
C ASN A 160 20.74 -17.36 12.75
N ASP A 161 19.47 -16.98 12.93
CA ASP A 161 19.06 -16.01 13.94
C ASP A 161 18.73 -16.69 15.27
N ALA A 162 18.83 -15.92 16.36
CA ALA A 162 18.49 -16.40 17.68
C ALA A 162 16.99 -16.80 17.75
N PRO A 163 16.64 -18.00 18.25
CA PRO A 163 15.27 -18.47 18.22
C PRO A 163 14.34 -17.54 19.00
N THR A 164 13.20 -17.20 18.39
CA THR A 164 12.19 -16.31 18.99
C THR A 164 11.37 -17.07 20.03
N LEU A 165 11.08 -18.35 19.77
CA LEU A 165 10.35 -19.26 20.64
C LEU A 165 11.29 -20.38 21.08
N LYS A 166 11.31 -20.71 22.38
CA LYS A 166 12.32 -21.59 22.97
C LYS A 166 11.66 -22.58 23.94
N ARG A 167 11.78 -23.88 23.67
CA ARG A 167 11.27 -24.98 24.51
C ARG A 167 9.79 -24.80 24.87
N LEU A 168 8.97 -24.64 23.83
CA LEU A 168 7.52 -24.65 23.97
C LEU A 168 7.03 -26.08 24.11
N SER A 169 6.40 -26.40 25.24
CA SER A 169 5.78 -27.70 25.49
C SER A 169 4.34 -27.46 25.93
N VAL A 170 3.38 -27.77 25.06
CA VAL A 170 1.94 -27.51 25.28
C VAL A 170 1.07 -28.52 24.53
N CYS A 171 0.04 -29.02 25.20
CA CYS A 171 -0.99 -29.88 24.61
C CYS A 171 -2.36 -29.23 24.82
N ILE A 172 -3.18 -29.18 23.76
CA ILE A 172 -4.50 -28.53 23.75
C ILE A 172 -5.56 -29.58 23.41
N PRO A 173 -6.39 -30.02 24.38
CA PRO A 173 -7.46 -30.98 24.15
C PRO A 173 -8.47 -30.51 23.09
N ASP A 174 -9.06 -31.46 22.36
CA ASP A 174 -10.12 -31.19 21.40
C ASP A 174 -11.33 -30.48 22.06
N GLY A 175 -11.97 -29.56 21.34
CA GLY A 175 -13.11 -28.77 21.84
C GLY A 175 -12.82 -27.73 22.93
N SER A 176 -11.55 -27.41 23.23
CA SER A 176 -11.18 -26.41 24.26
C SER A 176 -11.01 -24.99 23.71
N LEU A 177 -11.36 -23.98 24.51
CA LEU A 177 -11.13 -22.56 24.21
C LEU A 177 -9.89 -22.06 24.98
N VAL A 178 -8.81 -21.78 24.25
CA VAL A 178 -7.51 -21.37 24.82
C VAL A 178 -7.21 -19.91 24.49
N ALA A 179 -6.67 -19.17 25.45
CA ALA A 179 -6.23 -17.78 25.30
C ALA A 179 -4.74 -17.63 25.55
N VAL A 180 -4.06 -16.79 24.75
CA VAL A 180 -2.62 -16.51 24.88
C VAL A 180 -2.41 -15.05 25.24
N VAL A 181 -1.75 -14.78 26.38
CA VAL A 181 -1.51 -13.44 26.91
C VAL A 181 -0.01 -13.18 27.15
N GLY A 182 0.41 -11.91 27.13
CA GLY A 182 1.80 -11.52 27.38
C GLY A 182 2.11 -10.11 26.88
N HIS A 183 3.28 -9.57 27.23
CA HIS A 183 3.70 -8.20 26.87
C HIS A 183 3.83 -7.98 25.35
N VAL A 184 3.86 -6.72 24.89
CA VAL A 184 4.13 -6.41 23.47
C VAL A 184 5.52 -6.93 23.11
N GLY A 185 5.66 -7.64 21.98
CA GLY A 185 6.91 -8.30 21.57
C GLY A 185 7.17 -9.68 22.19
N SER A 186 6.28 -10.24 23.01
CA SER A 186 6.46 -11.56 23.66
C SER A 186 6.31 -12.80 22.74
N GLY A 187 6.44 -12.66 21.43
CA GLY A 187 6.31 -13.78 20.48
C GLY A 187 4.90 -14.35 20.25
N LYS A 188 3.81 -13.70 20.71
CA LYS A 188 2.43 -14.20 20.53
C LYS A 188 2.06 -14.48 19.06
N SER A 189 2.32 -13.52 18.17
CA SER A 189 2.04 -13.69 16.74
C SER A 189 2.94 -14.76 16.12
N SER A 190 4.20 -14.86 16.56
CA SER A 190 5.12 -15.94 16.19
C SER A 190 4.63 -17.32 16.60
N LEU A 191 3.97 -17.46 17.77
CA LEU A 191 3.38 -18.74 18.18
C LEU A 191 2.30 -19.21 17.18
N LEU A 192 1.46 -18.30 16.69
CA LEU A 192 0.48 -18.60 15.66
C LEU A 192 1.15 -18.94 14.32
N SER A 193 2.21 -18.20 13.93
CA SER A 193 2.99 -18.49 12.73
C SER A 193 3.67 -19.86 12.77
N ALA A 194 4.20 -20.27 13.93
CA ALA A 194 4.78 -21.60 14.12
C ALA A 194 3.73 -22.72 13.98
N LEU A 195 2.50 -22.53 14.49
CA LEU A 195 1.39 -23.49 14.31
C LEU A 195 0.86 -23.56 12.86
N LEU A 196 1.09 -22.51 12.06
CA LEU A 196 0.79 -22.51 10.63
C LEU A 196 1.89 -23.19 9.79
N GLY A 197 3.13 -23.24 10.28
CA GLY A 197 4.31 -23.70 9.53
C GLY A 197 5.07 -22.57 8.82
N GLU A 198 4.79 -21.32 9.16
CA GLU A 198 5.41 -20.10 8.59
C GLU A 198 6.74 -19.72 9.29
N MET A 199 7.20 -20.54 10.24
CA MET A 199 8.46 -20.38 10.96
C MET A 199 9.25 -21.68 10.91
N GLU A 200 10.58 -21.58 10.88
CA GLU A 200 11.44 -22.75 10.85
C GLU A 200 11.52 -23.41 12.23
N LYS A 201 11.31 -24.72 12.26
CA LYS A 201 11.48 -25.58 13.43
C LYS A 201 12.94 -26.02 13.52
N LEU A 202 13.60 -25.68 14.62
CA LEU A 202 14.99 -26.07 14.89
C LEU A 202 15.07 -27.35 15.72
N GLU A 203 14.21 -27.47 16.74
CA GLU A 203 14.13 -28.61 17.67
C GLU A 203 12.66 -28.86 18.05
N GLY A 204 12.35 -30.07 18.52
CA GLY A 204 11.04 -30.47 19.02
C GLY A 204 10.07 -31.00 17.95
N SER A 205 8.83 -31.29 18.38
CA SER A 205 7.73 -31.76 17.54
C SER A 205 6.55 -30.77 17.55
N VAL A 206 5.76 -30.75 16.48
CA VAL A 206 4.49 -30.00 16.38
C VAL A 206 3.49 -30.86 15.62
N SER A 207 2.32 -31.10 16.22
CA SER A 207 1.17 -31.68 15.52
C SER A 207 -0.04 -30.75 15.61
N VAL A 208 -0.81 -30.67 14.53
CA VAL A 208 -2.07 -29.93 14.46
C VAL A 208 -3.09 -30.73 13.67
N LYS A 209 -4.17 -31.13 14.34
CA LYS A 209 -5.21 -32.01 13.83
C LYS A 209 -6.28 -31.24 13.04
N GLY A 210 -6.41 -31.53 11.75
CA GLY A 210 -7.51 -31.03 10.91
C GLY A 210 -7.21 -29.71 10.18
N SER A 211 -8.26 -29.05 9.69
CA SER A 211 -8.17 -27.77 8.99
C SER A 211 -8.03 -26.59 9.96
N VAL A 212 -7.27 -25.58 9.56
CA VAL A 212 -6.98 -24.38 10.37
C VAL A 212 -7.59 -23.15 9.70
N ALA A 213 -8.20 -22.28 10.48
CA ALA A 213 -8.58 -20.93 10.06
C ALA A 213 -7.67 -19.91 10.77
N TYR A 214 -7.26 -18.87 10.04
CA TYR A 214 -6.35 -17.84 10.54
C TYR A 214 -6.87 -16.44 10.22
N VAL A 215 -6.70 -15.52 11.17
CA VAL A 215 -7.01 -14.09 11.02
C VAL A 215 -5.75 -13.29 11.38
N PRO A 216 -5.12 -12.59 10.42
CA PRO A 216 -3.92 -11.80 10.68
C PRO A 216 -4.24 -10.53 11.48
N GLN A 217 -3.24 -10.03 12.23
CA GLN A 217 -3.36 -8.77 12.99
C GLN A 217 -3.61 -7.55 12.07
N GLN A 218 -3.04 -7.56 10.87
CA GLN A 218 -3.35 -6.59 9.82
C GLN A 218 -4.24 -7.29 8.79
N ALA A 219 -5.48 -6.81 8.64
CA ALA A 219 -6.43 -7.36 7.70
C ALA A 219 -5.91 -7.29 6.25
N TRP A 220 -6.09 -8.37 5.50
CA TRP A 220 -5.84 -8.45 4.07
C TRP A 220 -7.17 -8.68 3.35
N ILE A 221 -7.44 -7.88 2.32
CA ILE A 221 -8.69 -7.89 1.56
C ILE A 221 -8.32 -7.87 0.08
N GLN A 222 -8.94 -8.76 -0.71
CA GLN A 222 -8.76 -8.84 -2.15
C GLN A 222 -9.58 -7.77 -2.87
N ASN A 223 -9.07 -7.30 -4.02
CA ASN A 223 -9.78 -6.42 -4.95
C ASN A 223 -10.94 -7.18 -5.64
N ALA A 224 -12.04 -7.40 -4.91
CA ALA A 224 -13.23 -8.16 -5.30
C ALA A 224 -14.46 -7.62 -4.56
N THR A 225 -15.65 -8.23 -4.71
CA THR A 225 -16.81 -7.82 -3.88
C THR A 225 -16.57 -8.16 -2.41
N LEU A 226 -17.24 -7.46 -1.49
CA LEU A 226 -17.26 -7.85 -0.07
C LEU A 226 -17.71 -9.31 0.08
N LYS A 227 -18.75 -9.70 -0.67
CA LYS A 227 -19.29 -11.06 -0.68
C LYS A 227 -18.24 -12.10 -1.09
N ASP A 228 -17.49 -11.86 -2.15
CA ASP A 228 -16.44 -12.78 -2.63
C ASP A 228 -15.30 -12.90 -1.63
N ASN A 229 -14.94 -11.81 -0.95
CA ASN A 229 -13.96 -11.82 0.14
C ASN A 229 -14.41 -12.68 1.33
N ILE A 230 -15.71 -12.68 1.69
CA ILE A 230 -16.25 -13.53 2.76
C ILE A 230 -16.37 -15.00 2.31
N VAL A 231 -16.84 -15.25 1.08
CA VAL A 231 -17.05 -16.62 0.56
C VAL A 231 -15.74 -17.32 0.22
N PHE A 232 -14.70 -16.56 -0.17
CA PHE A 232 -13.33 -17.02 -0.39
C PHE A 232 -13.24 -18.27 -1.30
N GLY A 233 -14.04 -18.29 -2.37
CA GLY A 233 -14.07 -19.37 -3.37
C GLY A 233 -14.82 -20.65 -2.95
N GLN A 234 -15.47 -20.69 -1.79
CA GLN A 234 -16.25 -21.85 -1.34
C GLN A 234 -17.66 -21.91 -1.97
N GLU A 235 -18.27 -23.10 -1.99
CA GLU A 235 -19.65 -23.25 -2.47
C GLU A 235 -20.66 -22.54 -1.53
N ARG A 236 -21.49 -21.68 -2.13
CA ARG A 236 -22.37 -20.74 -1.42
C ARG A 236 -23.60 -21.43 -0.81
N LYS A 237 -23.69 -21.44 0.52
CA LYS A 237 -24.92 -21.76 1.27
C LYS A 237 -25.54 -20.47 1.82
N GLU A 238 -26.60 -19.98 1.20
CA GLU A 238 -27.22 -18.68 1.51
C GLU A 238 -27.58 -18.52 3.00
N SER A 239 -28.19 -19.55 3.58
CA SER A 239 -28.60 -19.57 4.99
C SER A 239 -27.43 -19.68 5.97
N TRP A 240 -26.23 -20.03 5.51
CA TRP A 240 -25.02 -19.93 6.33
C TRP A 240 -24.40 -18.54 6.21
N TYR A 241 -24.30 -18.01 4.98
CA TYR A 241 -23.79 -16.66 4.72
C TYR A 241 -24.52 -15.60 5.56
N HIS A 242 -25.86 -15.56 5.51
CA HIS A 242 -26.63 -14.59 6.30
C HIS A 242 -26.43 -14.76 7.81
N ARG A 243 -26.40 -15.99 8.33
CA ARG A 243 -26.15 -16.23 9.77
C ARG A 243 -24.75 -15.78 10.21
N VAL A 244 -23.74 -15.92 9.37
CA VAL A 244 -22.38 -15.43 9.67
C VAL A 244 -22.33 -13.91 9.63
N VAL A 245 -22.93 -13.27 8.61
CA VAL A 245 -23.00 -11.80 8.50
C VAL A 245 -23.76 -11.19 9.70
N GLU A 246 -24.86 -11.80 10.11
CA GLU A 246 -25.64 -11.41 11.29
C GLU A 246 -24.84 -11.61 12.59
N ALA A 247 -24.20 -12.77 12.78
CA ALA A 247 -23.38 -13.06 13.97
C ALA A 247 -22.13 -12.18 14.07
N CYS A 248 -21.58 -11.72 12.94
CA CYS A 248 -20.50 -10.72 12.88
C CYS A 248 -21.00 -9.28 13.00
N ALA A 249 -22.31 -9.06 13.18
CA ALA A 249 -22.96 -7.75 13.28
C ALA A 249 -22.72 -6.81 12.07
N LEU A 250 -22.43 -7.36 10.88
CA LEU A 250 -22.09 -6.60 9.67
C LEU A 250 -23.32 -6.01 8.94
N LEU A 251 -24.55 -6.35 9.35
CA LEU A 251 -25.77 -5.89 8.66
C LEU A 251 -25.86 -4.36 8.52
N PRO A 252 -25.61 -3.54 9.57
CA PRO A 252 -25.66 -2.08 9.44
C PRO A 252 -24.55 -1.54 8.54
N ASP A 253 -23.35 -2.14 8.58
CA ASP A 253 -22.24 -1.76 7.69
C ASP A 253 -22.58 -2.02 6.22
N LEU A 254 -23.29 -3.12 5.92
CA LEU A 254 -23.75 -3.44 4.57
C LEU A 254 -24.85 -2.49 4.09
N GLU A 255 -25.78 -2.05 4.94
CA GLU A 255 -26.82 -1.08 4.58
C GLU A 255 -26.26 0.29 4.19
N ILE A 256 -25.09 0.68 4.74
CA ILE A 256 -24.39 1.92 4.40
C ILE A 256 -23.67 1.83 3.04
N LEU A 257 -23.39 0.61 2.53
CA LEU A 257 -22.68 0.42 1.27
C LEU A 257 -23.63 0.55 0.06
N PRO A 258 -23.22 1.24 -1.02
CA PRO A 258 -24.11 1.60 -2.13
C PRO A 258 -24.63 0.41 -2.95
N ALA A 259 -23.99 -0.76 -2.85
CA ALA A 259 -24.44 -2.02 -3.45
C ALA A 259 -24.49 -3.17 -2.43
N GLY A 260 -24.59 -2.86 -1.13
CA GLY A 260 -24.56 -3.86 -0.06
C GLY A 260 -23.31 -4.72 -0.10
N ASP A 261 -23.48 -6.04 0.02
CA ASP A 261 -22.41 -7.03 -0.07
C ASP A 261 -21.83 -7.20 -1.49
N GLY A 262 -22.55 -6.78 -2.52
CA GLY A 262 -22.08 -6.70 -3.90
C GLY A 262 -21.08 -5.55 -4.15
N THR A 263 -20.83 -4.69 -3.16
CA THR A 263 -19.88 -3.57 -3.30
C THR A 263 -18.45 -4.09 -3.47
N GLU A 264 -17.75 -3.60 -4.51
CA GLU A 264 -16.32 -3.87 -4.69
C GLU A 264 -15.49 -3.20 -3.59
N ILE A 265 -14.70 -3.99 -2.88
CA ILE A 265 -13.76 -3.53 -1.85
C ILE A 265 -12.34 -3.76 -2.33
N GLY A 266 -11.49 -2.76 -2.11
CA GLY A 266 -10.11 -2.75 -2.60
C GLY A 266 -9.58 -1.35 -2.85
N GLU A 267 -8.40 -1.28 -3.45
CA GLU A 267 -7.75 -0.04 -3.90
C GLU A 267 -8.34 0.43 -5.24
N LYS A 268 -9.50 1.07 -5.19
CA LYS A 268 -10.11 1.77 -6.35
C LYS A 268 -10.64 3.14 -5.94
N THR A 269 -10.68 4.06 -6.90
CA THR A 269 -11.29 5.39 -6.79
C THR A 269 -12.74 5.29 -6.34
N ARG A 270 -13.09 5.93 -5.23
CA ARG A 270 -14.47 6.00 -4.72
C ARG A 270 -15.04 7.39 -5.02
N VAL A 271 -16.25 7.44 -5.57
CA VAL A 271 -17.01 8.69 -5.73
C VAL A 271 -18.12 8.66 -4.68
N LEU A 272 -18.01 9.52 -3.67
CA LEU A 272 -19.01 9.67 -2.62
C LEU A 272 -19.95 10.82 -2.98
N VAL A 273 -21.22 10.50 -3.25
CA VAL A 273 -22.29 11.50 -3.38
C VAL A 273 -23.04 11.55 -2.05
N THR A 274 -23.13 12.72 -1.45
CA THR A 274 -23.59 12.86 -0.06
C THR A 274 -24.01 14.29 0.25
N HIS A 275 -24.98 14.45 1.16
CA HIS A 275 -25.43 15.73 1.69
C HIS A 275 -24.78 16.09 3.04
N GLY A 276 -24.12 15.15 3.72
CA GLY A 276 -23.43 15.42 4.97
C GLY A 276 -22.11 16.18 4.72
N LEU A 277 -21.73 17.05 5.65
CA LEU A 277 -20.57 17.94 5.46
C LEU A 277 -19.33 17.44 6.21
N SER A 278 -19.52 16.65 7.27
CA SER A 278 -18.49 16.26 8.24
C SER A 278 -17.30 15.48 7.64
N PHE A 279 -17.50 14.83 6.50
CA PHE A 279 -16.48 14.03 5.78
C PHE A 279 -15.89 14.74 4.55
N LEU A 280 -16.44 15.89 4.13
CA LEU A 280 -15.87 16.68 3.03
C LEU A 280 -14.40 17.11 3.26
N PRO A 281 -13.94 17.46 4.48
CA PRO A 281 -12.53 17.72 4.75
C PRO A 281 -11.58 16.54 4.50
N GLN A 282 -12.12 15.31 4.39
CA GLN A 282 -11.35 14.07 4.19
C GLN A 282 -11.37 13.58 2.73
N ALA A 283 -12.10 14.25 1.84
CA ALA A 283 -12.22 13.86 0.43
C ALA A 283 -11.02 14.37 -0.40
N ASP A 284 -10.44 13.49 -1.23
CA ASP A 284 -9.31 13.83 -2.11
C ASP A 284 -9.70 14.84 -3.21
N LEU A 285 -10.95 14.80 -3.68
CA LEU A 285 -11.52 15.69 -4.68
C LEU A 285 -13.01 15.89 -4.42
N ILE A 286 -13.43 17.14 -4.26
CA ILE A 286 -14.84 17.56 -4.19
C ILE A 286 -15.22 18.11 -5.56
N LEU A 287 -16.40 17.71 -6.05
CA LEU A 287 -17.07 18.29 -7.22
C LEU A 287 -18.32 19.02 -6.74
N VAL A 288 -18.43 20.30 -7.04
CA VAL A 288 -19.60 21.13 -6.70
C VAL A 288 -20.50 21.18 -7.93
N MET A 289 -21.78 20.83 -7.76
CA MET A 289 -22.77 20.88 -8.82
C MET A 289 -23.84 21.92 -8.51
N VAL A 290 -24.14 22.78 -9.49
CA VAL A 290 -25.20 23.80 -9.41
C VAL A 290 -25.93 23.77 -10.75
N GLU A 291 -27.27 23.76 -10.72
CA GLU A 291 -28.15 23.71 -11.92
C GLU A 291 -27.83 22.55 -12.91
N GLY A 292 -27.16 21.50 -12.44
CA GLY A 292 -26.78 20.33 -13.25
C GLY A 292 -25.38 20.41 -13.89
N GLU A 293 -24.69 21.55 -13.78
CA GLU A 293 -23.30 21.70 -14.22
C GLU A 293 -22.31 21.58 -13.05
N ILE A 294 -21.09 21.11 -13.33
CA ILE A 294 -19.99 21.10 -12.34
C ILE A 294 -19.34 22.50 -12.35
N THR A 295 -19.70 23.33 -11.38
CA THR A 295 -19.21 24.71 -11.27
C THR A 295 -17.79 24.79 -10.72
N GLU A 296 -17.48 23.95 -9.72
CA GLU A 296 -16.18 23.95 -9.06
C GLU A 296 -15.66 22.54 -8.80
N ARG A 297 -14.33 22.44 -8.75
CA ARG A 297 -13.62 21.22 -8.34
C ARG A 297 -12.29 21.56 -7.65
N GLY A 298 -11.96 20.79 -6.63
CA GLY A 298 -10.72 20.94 -5.85
C GLY A 298 -10.76 20.15 -4.55
N SER A 299 -9.69 20.26 -3.77
CA SER A 299 -9.70 19.82 -2.37
C SER A 299 -10.49 20.78 -1.49
N TYR A 300 -10.91 20.33 -0.30
CA TYR A 300 -11.67 21.14 0.66
C TYR A 300 -11.04 22.52 0.93
N LEU A 301 -9.72 22.55 1.16
CA LEU A 301 -8.98 23.79 1.45
C LEU A 301 -8.92 24.74 0.23
N GLU A 302 -8.76 24.21 -0.98
CA GLU A 302 -8.73 25.02 -2.20
C GLU A 302 -10.09 25.66 -2.51
N LEU A 303 -11.19 24.92 -2.30
CA LEU A 303 -12.54 25.43 -2.51
C LEU A 303 -12.91 26.45 -1.42
N MET A 304 -12.49 26.23 -0.17
CA MET A 304 -12.68 27.21 0.90
C MET A 304 -11.88 28.50 0.65
N ALA A 305 -10.65 28.40 0.13
CA ALA A 305 -9.82 29.57 -0.17
C ALA A 305 -10.29 30.40 -1.38
N ARG A 306 -11.15 29.84 -2.24
CA ARG A 306 -11.75 30.55 -3.39
C ARG A 306 -12.98 31.37 -3.03
N ASP A 307 -13.58 31.12 -1.86
CA ASP A 307 -14.85 31.70 -1.39
C ASP A 307 -15.99 31.67 -2.41
N GLY A 308 -16.06 30.57 -3.17
CA GLY A 308 -17.06 30.35 -4.23
C GLY A 308 -18.32 29.64 -3.75
N ALA A 309 -19.03 28.98 -4.68
CA ALA A 309 -20.28 28.28 -4.44
C ALA A 309 -20.15 27.20 -3.35
N PHE A 310 -18.97 26.57 -3.22
CA PHE A 310 -18.69 25.63 -2.12
C PHE A 310 -18.74 26.30 -0.74
N ALA A 311 -18.17 27.50 -0.62
CA ALA A 311 -18.08 28.21 0.65
C ALA A 311 -19.44 28.79 1.05
N GLU A 312 -20.19 29.32 0.08
CA GLU A 312 -21.57 29.75 0.28
C GLU A 312 -22.49 28.59 0.72
N PHE A 313 -22.35 27.43 0.08
CA PHE A 313 -23.07 26.20 0.46
C PHE A 313 -22.78 25.77 1.90
N LEU A 314 -21.50 25.73 2.31
CA LEU A 314 -21.13 25.39 3.69
C LEU A 314 -21.64 26.40 4.72
N ARG A 315 -21.56 27.71 4.44
CA ARG A 315 -22.12 28.76 5.32
C ARG A 315 -23.63 28.62 5.48
N THR A 316 -24.34 28.32 4.39
CA THR A 316 -25.80 28.15 4.39
C THR A 316 -26.24 26.97 5.27
N TYR A 317 -25.49 25.87 5.26
CA TYR A 317 -25.75 24.73 6.13
C TYR A 317 -25.33 24.95 7.59
N ALA A 318 -24.18 25.59 7.83
CA ALA A 318 -23.72 25.90 9.19
C ALA A 318 -24.70 26.83 9.93
N ASN A 319 -25.31 27.79 9.22
CA ASN A 319 -26.35 28.65 9.78
C ASN A 319 -27.65 27.87 10.09
N LYS A 320 -28.00 26.85 9.30
CA LYS A 320 -29.19 26.01 9.57
C LYS A 320 -29.04 25.16 10.82
N GLU A 321 -27.87 24.55 11.04
CA GLU A 321 -27.60 23.81 12.29
C GLU A 321 -27.67 24.75 13.51
N GLN A 322 -27.31 26.03 13.36
CA GLN A 322 -27.47 27.03 14.43
C GLN A 322 -28.91 27.51 14.65
N GLU A 323 -29.71 27.66 13.59
CA GLU A 323 -31.14 28.01 13.72
C GLU A 323 -31.95 26.89 14.40
N ASP A 324 -31.64 25.63 14.12
CA ASP A 324 -32.27 24.48 14.78
C ASP A 324 -31.91 24.44 16.29
N ASP A 325 -30.63 24.66 16.66
CA ASP A 325 -30.17 24.72 18.06
C ASP A 325 -30.70 25.96 18.84
N GLU A 326 -30.81 27.14 18.21
CA GLU A 326 -31.37 28.33 18.88
C GLU A 326 -32.88 28.20 19.15
N SER A 327 -33.62 27.43 18.33
CA SER A 327 -35.07 27.28 18.45
C SER A 327 -35.53 26.63 19.76
N ASP A 328 -34.68 25.83 20.41
CA ASP A 328 -35.01 25.07 21.62
C ASP A 328 -34.54 25.78 22.93
N SER A 329 -34.09 27.04 22.85
CA SER A 329 -33.43 27.74 23.98
C SER A 329 -34.05 29.09 24.43
N ALA A 330 -35.34 29.32 24.18
CA ALA A 330 -36.05 30.54 24.64
C ALA A 330 -36.47 30.48 26.15
N PRO A 331 -36.11 31.47 27.00
CA PRO A 331 -36.34 31.40 28.45
C PRO A 331 -37.72 31.90 28.90
N LYS A 332 -38.40 31.15 29.77
CA LYS A 332 -39.65 31.59 30.44
C LYS A 332 -39.37 32.28 31.80
N ARG A 333 -39.57 33.60 31.84
CA ARG A 333 -39.84 34.44 33.03
C ARG A 333 -40.92 35.46 32.62
N GLY A 334 -41.96 35.81 33.36
CA GLY A 334 -42.40 35.40 34.70
C GLY A 334 -42.82 36.63 35.53
N LEU A 335 -44.13 36.83 35.76
CA LEU A 335 -44.85 37.70 36.72
C LEU A 335 -46.33 37.75 36.23
N GLU A 336 -47.42 37.81 37.02
CA GLU A 336 -47.63 37.75 38.47
C GLU A 336 -49.14 37.48 38.80
N ASN A 337 -49.47 37.19 40.06
CA ASN A 337 -50.81 37.25 40.72
C ASN A 337 -51.85 36.11 40.51
N GLY A 338 -52.36 35.55 41.64
CA GLY A 338 -53.67 34.88 41.71
C GLY A 338 -53.72 33.45 42.30
N LEU A 339 -53.69 33.32 43.63
CA LEU A 339 -54.19 32.12 44.36
C LEU A 339 -55.74 32.13 44.44
N PRO A 340 -56.45 31.05 44.88
CA PRO A 340 -56.00 29.69 45.24
C PRO A 340 -56.83 28.53 44.62
N ALA A 341 -56.32 27.28 44.71
CA ALA A 341 -57.03 26.15 45.36
C ALA A 341 -56.31 24.78 45.20
N ALA A 342 -56.05 24.12 46.35
CA ALA A 342 -56.26 22.68 46.61
C ALA A 342 -55.48 21.60 45.77
N VAL A 343 -55.04 20.44 46.30
CA VAL A 343 -55.01 19.86 47.66
C VAL A 343 -54.11 18.58 47.66
N ILE A 344 -53.38 18.30 48.76
CA ILE A 344 -52.70 17.00 49.11
C ILE A 344 -51.61 16.53 48.10
N GLY A 345 -50.34 16.28 48.46
CA GLY A 345 -49.80 15.37 49.48
C GLY A 345 -49.47 14.01 48.83
N GLN A 346 -48.33 13.33 49.04
CA GLN A 346 -47.32 13.40 50.09
C GLN A 346 -45.91 13.06 49.53
N ASN A 347 -44.86 13.64 50.14
CA ASN A 347 -43.61 13.06 50.67
C ASN A 347 -43.00 11.76 50.08
N HIS A 348 -41.67 11.53 50.07
CA HIS A 348 -40.66 11.94 51.06
C HIS A 348 -39.21 11.93 50.47
N SER A 349 -38.34 12.84 50.97
CA SER A 349 -36.86 12.71 51.23
C SER A 349 -35.89 12.14 50.16
N SER A 350 -34.60 12.47 50.06
CA SER A 350 -33.67 13.53 50.54
C SER A 350 -32.30 13.27 49.82
N THR A 351 -31.15 13.93 50.01
CA THR A 351 -30.65 14.87 51.05
C THR A 351 -29.59 15.83 50.45
N SER A 352 -29.18 16.82 51.22
CA SER A 352 -28.17 17.87 50.99
C SER A 352 -26.68 17.49 51.10
N ALA A 353 -25.81 18.41 50.61
CA ALA A 353 -24.43 18.79 51.02
C ALA A 353 -23.35 18.54 49.93
N VAL A 354 -22.70 19.52 49.28
CA VAL A 354 -21.94 20.74 49.71
C VAL A 354 -20.58 20.45 50.36
N ARG A 355 -19.47 20.76 49.66
CA ARG A 355 -18.27 21.49 50.18
C ARG A 355 -17.13 21.74 49.15
N THR A 356 -16.96 23.01 48.81
CA THR A 356 -15.75 23.88 48.88
C THR A 356 -14.30 23.35 48.74
N GLU A 357 -13.56 23.96 47.79
CA GLU A 357 -12.14 24.40 47.71
C GLU A 357 -10.94 23.61 48.30
N GLY A 358 -9.80 23.70 47.58
CA GLY A 358 -8.45 23.45 48.12
C GLY A 358 -7.31 23.41 47.07
N GLU A 359 -6.46 24.44 47.01
CA GLU A 359 -5.15 24.38 46.34
C GLU A 359 -4.07 23.69 47.21
N VAL A 360 -3.00 23.14 46.60
CA VAL A 360 -1.57 23.46 46.93
C VAL A 360 -0.56 22.67 46.06
N LEU A 361 0.35 23.45 45.44
CA LEU A 361 1.67 23.21 44.80
C LEU A 361 2.32 21.80 44.65
N GLY A 362 3.04 21.61 43.51
CA GLY A 362 4.01 20.51 43.32
C GLY A 362 4.99 20.58 42.11
N LYS A 363 5.97 21.49 42.10
CA LYS A 363 7.25 21.53 41.31
C LYS A 363 7.48 20.56 40.13
N LYS A 364 7.85 21.10 38.95
CA LYS A 364 9.23 20.98 38.36
C LYS A 364 9.41 21.76 37.05
N ALA A 365 10.59 22.37 36.88
CA ALA A 365 11.04 22.97 35.62
C ALA A 365 11.73 21.93 34.72
N LYS A 366 11.76 22.18 33.40
CA LYS A 366 12.77 21.61 32.48
C LYS A 366 12.96 22.52 31.26
N ASN A 367 14.23 22.75 30.90
CA ASN A 367 14.63 23.59 29.78
C ASN A 367 14.33 22.94 28.42
N ALA A 368 14.21 23.80 27.40
CA ALA A 368 14.40 23.41 26.01
C ALA A 368 15.90 23.19 25.73
N GLU A 369 16.27 22.01 25.24
CA GLU A 369 17.44 21.73 24.36
C GLU A 369 17.55 20.22 24.09
N VAL A 370 16.79 19.70 23.10
CA VAL A 370 17.05 18.39 22.48
C VAL A 370 16.78 18.54 20.98
N GLY A 371 17.82 18.91 20.22
CA GLY A 371 17.63 19.36 18.84
C GLY A 371 18.91 19.46 18.00
N ARG A 372 19.89 18.57 18.22
CA ARG A 372 21.02 18.36 17.31
C ARG A 372 21.35 16.88 17.22
N ILE A 373 21.16 16.29 16.04
CA ILE A 373 21.63 14.94 15.70
C ILE A 373 22.97 15.12 14.98
N THR A 374 24.01 14.46 15.48
CA THR A 374 25.38 14.53 14.95
C THR A 374 25.61 13.51 13.83
N GLU A 375 26.61 13.77 12.98
CA GLU A 375 26.87 13.09 11.70
C GLU A 375 27.47 11.66 11.81
N ALA A 376 27.06 10.85 12.80
CA ALA A 376 27.71 9.57 13.12
C ALA A 376 27.22 8.36 12.29
N ASP A 377 25.96 8.32 11.86
CA ASP A 377 25.34 7.09 11.32
C ASP A 377 25.47 6.88 9.80
N LYS A 378 26.53 7.45 9.18
CA LYS A 378 26.84 7.28 7.75
C LYS A 378 27.98 6.30 7.45
N ALA A 379 28.07 5.20 8.20
CA ALA A 379 28.99 4.10 7.89
C ALA A 379 28.50 2.75 8.46
N ASN A 380 27.66 2.02 7.71
CA ASN A 380 27.71 0.55 7.56
C ASN A 380 26.52 0.00 6.74
N THR A 381 26.69 0.01 5.41
CA THR A 381 26.08 -0.99 4.50
C THR A 381 27.10 -1.28 3.41
N GLY A 382 27.90 -2.32 3.61
CA GLY A 382 28.73 -2.94 2.58
C GLY A 382 27.90 -3.95 1.77
#